data_AF-A0A928W0G9-F1
#
_entry.id   AF-A0A928W0G9-F1
#
_cell.length_a   1.000
_cell.length_b   1.000
_cell.length_c   1.000
_cell.angle_alpha   90.00
_cell.angle_beta   90.00
_cell.angle_gamma   90.00
#
_symmetry.space_group_name_H-M   'P 1'
#
loop_
_entity.id
_entity.type
_entity.pdbx_description
1 polymer ?
#
loop_
_entity_poly.entity_id
_entity_poly.type
_entity_poly.pdbx_seq_one_letter_code
_entity_poly.pdbx_strand_id
1 'polypeptide(L)' 'MSLTIEQQTKRVLVVDDVADNLFLAQFFLETEGYEVSVVESGKAALM' A
#
# COMPACT_ATOMS: atom_id res chain seq x y z
N MET A 1 -24.89 -23.13 5.76
CA MET A 1 -24.54 -21.82 6.33
C MET A 1 -23.21 -21.45 5.69
N SER A 2 -23.24 -20.65 4.62
CA SER A 2 -22.02 -20.28 3.89
C SER A 2 -21.29 -19.21 4.68
N LEU A 3 -20.05 -19.49 5.06
CA LEU A 3 -19.14 -18.48 5.56
C LEU A 3 -18.73 -17.62 4.36
N THR A 4 -19.32 -16.44 4.23
CA THR A 4 -18.80 -15.41 3.33
C THR A 4 -17.48 -14.94 3.93
N ILE A 5 -16.36 -15.49 3.44
CA ILE A 5 -15.05 -14.93 3.78
C ILE A 5 -14.94 -13.65 2.96
N GLU A 6 -15.13 -12.50 3.62
CA GLU A 6 -14.74 -11.22 3.03
C GLU A 6 -13.25 -11.32 2.71
N GLN A 7 -12.91 -11.24 1.42
CA GLN A 7 -11.53 -11.18 0.98
C GLN A 7 -10.93 -9.90 1.57
N GLN A 8 -10.20 -10.04 2.68
CA GLN A 8 -9.56 -8.91 3.34
C GLN A 8 -8.57 -8.29 2.36
N THR A 9 -8.92 -7.13 1.80
CA THR A 9 -8.00 -6.35 0.97
C THR A 9 -6.74 -6.10 1.78
N LYS A 10 -5.60 -6.60 1.27
CA LYS A 10 -4.31 -6.47 1.95
C LYS A 10 -3.83 -5.04 1.74
N ARG A 11 -3.65 -4.33 2.85
CA ARG A 11 -3.18 -2.94 2.87
C ARG A 11 -1.67 -2.87 3.06
N VAL A 12 -1.01 -1.99 2.31
CA VAL A 12 0.44 -1.77 2.37
C VAL A 12 0.74 -0.28 2.51
N LEU A 13 1.62 0.08 3.44
CA LEU A 13 2.18 1.43 3.56
C LEU A 13 3.63 1.39 3.05
N VAL A 14 3.93 2.20 2.04
CA VAL A 14 5.28 2.36 1.48
C VAL A 14 5.85 3.69 1.96
N VAL A 15 7.08 3.65 2.49
CA VAL A 15 7.81 4.82 2.99
C VAL A 15 9.16 4.86 2.29
N ASP A 16 9.38 5.87 1.46
CA ASP A 16 10.61 6.08 0.71
C ASP A 16 10.76 7.58 0.43
N ASP A 17 11.98 8.12 0.50
CA ASP A 17 12.26 9.54 0.29
C ASP A 17 12.44 9.92 -1.19
N VAL A 18 12.44 8.93 -2.10
CA VAL A 18 12.52 9.14 -3.54
C VAL A 18 11.14 8.93 -4.18
N ALA A 19 10.59 10.00 -4.76
CA ALA A 19 9.24 9.98 -5.37
C ALA A 19 9.06 8.92 -6.47
N ASP A 20 10.09 8.69 -7.30
CA ASP A 20 10.04 7.66 -8.35
C ASP A 20 9.89 6.25 -7.76
N ASN A 21 10.54 5.97 -6.63
CA ASN A 21 10.42 4.68 -5.93
C ASN A 21 9.00 4.49 -5.40
N LEU A 22 8.42 5.52 -4.78
CA LEU A 22 7.03 5.49 -4.31
C LEU A 22 6.05 5.20 -5.44
N PHE A 23 6.21 5.90 -6.58
CA PHE A 23 5.35 5.71 -7.74
C PHE A 23 5.46 4.28 -8.30
N LEU A 24 6.69 3.78 -8.48
CA LEU A 24 6.92 2.42 -8.96
C LEU A 24 6.33 1.37 -7.99
N ALA A 25 6.60 1.51 -6.69
CA ALA A 25 6.11 0.58 -5.67
C ALA A 25 4.58 0.58 -5.60
N GLN A 26 3.95 1.75 -5.61
CA GLN A 26 2.49 1.89 -5.65
C GLN A 26 1.92 1.18 -6.88
N PHE A 27 2.44 1.48 -8.07
CA PHE A 27 1.97 0.88 -9.30
C PHE A 27 2.03 -0.66 -9.25
N PHE A 28 3.19 -1.23 -8.90
CA PHE A 28 3.32 -2.69 -8.86
C PHE A 28 2.38 -3.33 -7.81
N LEU A 29 2.31 -2.78 -6.61
CA LEU A 29 1.48 -3.35 -5.55
C LEU A 29 -0.02 -3.19 -5.84
N GLU A 30 -0.46 -2.06 -6.37
CA GLU A 30 -1.86 -1.89 -6.79
C GLU A 30 -2.22 -2.85 -7.94
N THR A 31 -1.31 -3.09 -8.89
CA THR A 31 -1.55 -4.08 -9.96
C THR A 31 -1.68 -5.51 -9.46
N GLU A 32 -1.06 -5.84 -8.33
CA GLU A 32 -1.20 -7.13 -7.63
C GLU A 32 -2.45 -7.19 -6.74
N GLY A 33 -3.26 -6.12 -6.68
CA GLY A 33 -4.52 -6.05 -5.95
C GLY A 33 -4.39 -5.62 -4.48
N TYR A 34 -3.27 -5.01 -4.10
CA TYR A 34 -3.11 -4.40 -2.78
C TYR A 34 -3.70 -2.99 -2.76
N GLU A 35 -4.20 -2.57 -1.60
CA GLU A 35 -4.52 -1.17 -1.33
C GLU A 35 -3.27 -0.50 -0.75
N VAL A 36 -2.73 0.50 -1.45
CA VAL A 36 -1.42 1.08 -1.13
C VAL A 36 -1.55 2.51 -0.67
N SER A 37 -0.84 2.86 0.39
CA SER A 37 -0.60 4.24 0.83
C SER A 37 0.88 4.55 0.73
N VAL A 38 1.23 5.74 0.23
CA VAL A 38 2.62 6.19 0.05
C VAL A 38 2.89 7.43 0.89
N VAL A 39 4.09 7.51 1.47
CA VAL A 39 4.57 8.69 2.22
C VAL A 39 6.06 8.89 2.01
N GLU A 40 6.49 10.16 1.91
CA GLU A 40 7.86 10.53 1.56
C GLU A 40 8.85 10.51 2.75
N SER A 41 8.36 10.20 3.96
CA SER A 41 9.24 10.14 5.13
C SER A 41 8.65 9.30 6.26
N GLY A 42 9.52 8.75 7.09
CA GLY A 42 9.11 8.03 8.30
C GLY A 42 8.30 8.89 9.27
N LYS A 43 8.53 10.21 9.30
CA LYS A 43 7.71 11.13 10.11
C LYS A 43 6.28 11.21 9.57
N ALA A 44 6.11 11.29 8.26
CA ALA A 44 4.79 11.29 7.62
C ALA A 44 4.05 9.96 7.83
N ALA A 45 4.76 8.85 7.96
CA ALA A 45 4.18 7.52 8.21
C ALA A 45 3.53 7.34 9.59
N LEU A 46 3.87 8.21 10.56
CA LEU A 46 3.38 8.13 11.94
C LEU A 46 2.17 9.06 12.22
N MET A 47 1.78 9.88 11.24
CA MET A 47 0.72 10.90 11.39
C MET A 47 -0.64 10.40 10.90
#